data_AF-A0A159Z728-F1
#
_entry.id   AF-A0A159Z728-F1
#
_cell.length_a   1.000
_cell.length_b   1.000
_cell.length_c   1.000
_cell.angle_alpha   90.00
_cell.angle_beta   90.00
_cell.angle_gamma   90.00
#
_symmetry.space_group_name_H-M   'P 1'
#
loop_
_entity.id
_entity.type
_entity.pdbx_description
1 polymer ?
#
loop_
_entity_poly.entity_id
_entity_poly.type
_entity_poly.pdbx_seq_one_letter_code
_entity_poly.pdbx_strand_id
1 'polypeptide(L)'
;MTTLYQALMLILNVVWFVMIAHIILSWLISFQVLNTRQPMVAQLWFGLNRLLEPVYGPIRRILPNTAGLDLAPLVAFIILIVLQRALQNNAGFFYSY
;
A
#
# COMPACT_ATOMS: atom_id res chain seq x y z
N MET A 1 3.50 25.32 10.52
CA MET A 1 2.58 24.49 9.67
C MET A 1 2.55 23.00 10.10
N THR A 2 2.42 22.72 11.39
CA THR A 2 2.63 21.38 11.96
C THR A 2 1.47 20.41 11.76
N THR A 3 0.24 20.92 11.81
CA THR A 3 -0.99 20.14 11.58
C THR A 3 -1.05 19.57 10.17
N LEU A 4 -0.57 20.31 9.16
CA LEU A 4 -0.49 19.84 7.77
C LEU A 4 0.49 18.65 7.64
N TYR A 5 1.68 18.77 8.22
CA TYR A 5 2.65 17.68 8.26
C TYR A 5 2.06 16.42 8.93
N GLN A 6 1.40 16.60 10.07
CA GLN A 6 0.75 15.50 10.80
C GLN A 6 -0.36 14.85 9.98
N ALA A 7 -1.20 15.64 9.29
CA ALA A 7 -2.26 15.13 8.44
C ALA A 7 -1.70 14.32 7.26
N LEU A 8 -0.65 14.80 6.60
CA LEU A 8 0.02 14.08 5.51
C LEU A 8 0.65 12.77 6.01
N MET A 9 1.37 12.80 7.14
CA MET A 9 1.92 11.57 7.72
C MET A 9 0.83 10.59 8.14
N LEU A 10 -0.30 11.07 8.69
CA LEU A 10 -1.43 10.22 9.04
C LEU A 10 -1.96 9.48 7.81
N ILE A 11 -2.17 10.19 6.69
CA ILE A 11 -2.62 9.58 5.44
C ILE A 11 -1.62 8.52 4.96
N LEU A 12 -0.33 8.84 4.92
CA LEU A 12 0.70 7.89 4.50
C LEU A 12 0.77 6.66 5.42
N ASN A 13 0.53 6.82 6.72
CA ASN A 13 0.48 5.71 7.68
C ASN A 13 -0.76 4.84 7.50
N VAL A 14 -1.91 5.43 7.19
CA VAL A 14 -3.13 4.68 6.87
C VAL A 14 -2.93 3.86 5.59
N VAL A 15 -2.37 4.47 4.54
CA VAL A 15 -2.03 3.76 3.30
C VAL A 15 -1.06 2.61 3.59
N TRP A 16 -0.04 2.86 4.43
CA TRP A 16 0.93 1.84 4.84
C TRP A 16 0.26 0.65 5.50
N PHE A 17 -0.67 0.90 6.43
CA PHE A 17 -1.42 -0.14 7.11
C PHE A 17 -2.26 -0.98 6.13
N VAL A 18 -3.00 -0.32 5.24
CA VAL A 18 -3.84 -0.99 4.23
C VAL A 18 -2.98 -1.86 3.30
N MET A 19 -1.82 -1.35 2.88
CA MET A 19 -0.89 -2.10 2.03
C MET A 19 -0.30 -3.31 2.73
N ILE A 20 0.11 -3.18 4.00
CA ILE A 20 0.57 -4.31 4.81
C ILE A 20 -0.54 -5.35 4.97
N ALA A 21 -1.75 -4.93 5.29
CA ALA A 21 -2.90 -5.84 5.40
C ALA A 21 -3.13 -6.61 4.09
N HIS A 22 -3.03 -5.93 2.95
CA HIS A 22 -3.15 -6.56 1.64
C HIS A 22 -2.01 -7.56 1.35
N ILE A 23 -0.75 -7.21 1.64
CA ILE A 23 0.40 -8.12 1.44
C ILE A 23 0.28 -9.37 2.32
N ILE A 24 -0.07 -9.19 3.60
CA ILE A 24 -0.29 -10.32 4.52
C ILE A 24 -1.44 -11.18 4.01
N LEU A 25 -2.57 -10.59 3.63
CA LEU A 25 -3.71 -11.33 3.11
C LEU A 25 -3.35 -12.11 1.83
N SER A 26 -2.55 -11.51 0.94
CA SER A 26 -2.02 -12.17 -0.26
C SER A 26 -1.19 -13.40 0.09
N TRP A 27 -0.29 -13.32 1.09
CA TRP A 27 0.48 -14.47 1.54
C TRP A 27 -0.39 -15.53 2.21
N LEU A 28 -1.33 -15.15 3.07
CA LEU A 28 -2.24 -16.08 3.73
C LEU A 28 -3.07 -16.86 2.71
N ILE A 29 -3.54 -16.22 1.64
CA ILE A 29 -4.25 -16.89 0.54
C ILE A 29 -3.30 -17.78 -0.27
N SER A 30 -2.11 -17.27 -0.63
CA SER A 30 -1.14 -18.02 -1.42
C SER A 30 -0.66 -19.29 -0.72
N PHE A 31 -0.42 -19.23 0.58
CA PHE A 31 -0.05 -20.37 1.43
C PHE A 31 -1.24 -21.26 1.81
N GLN A 32 -2.42 -21.04 1.23
CA GLN A 32 -3.64 -21.80 1.49
C GLN A 32 -4.09 -21.77 2.97
N VAL A 33 -3.65 -20.76 3.75
CA VAL A 33 -4.10 -20.54 5.13
C VAL A 33 -5.51 -19.98 5.15
N LEU A 34 -5.81 -19.08 4.21
CA LEU A 34 -7.15 -18.52 4.00
C LEU A 34 -7.72 -18.96 2.66
N ASN A 35 -9.00 -19.35 2.67
CA ASN A 35 -9.69 -19.80 1.47
C ASN A 35 -10.62 -18.71 0.94
N THR A 36 -10.33 -18.21 -0.27
CA THR A 36 -11.15 -17.21 -0.96
C THR A 36 -12.53 -17.71 -1.38
N ARG A 37 -12.82 -19.01 -1.25
CA ARG A 37 -14.19 -19.54 -1.41
C ARG A 37 -15.12 -19.11 -0.26
N GLN A 38 -14.57 -18.73 0.89
CA GLN A 38 -15.35 -18.22 2.01
C GLN A 38 -15.80 -16.77 1.69
N PRO A 39 -17.11 -16.46 1.74
CA PRO A 39 -17.62 -15.15 1.31
C PRO A 39 -16.95 -13.96 2.01
N MET A 40 -16.65 -14.09 3.31
CA MET A 40 -16.00 -13.05 4.10
C MET A 40 -14.56 -12.77 3.63
N VAL A 41 -13.76 -13.82 3.40
CA VAL A 41 -12.38 -13.69 2.89
C VAL A 41 -12.39 -13.10 1.48
N ALA A 42 -13.30 -13.57 0.63
CA ALA A 42 -13.48 -13.07 -0.72
C ALA A 42 -13.80 -11.56 -0.71
N GLN A 43 -14.77 -11.13 0.10
CA GLN A 43 -15.17 -9.72 0.19
C GLN A 43 -14.02 -8.84 0.66
N LEU A 44 -13.25 -9.26 1.68
CA LEU A 44 -12.07 -8.54 2.13
C LEU A 44 -11.00 -8.47 1.05
N TRP A 45 -10.71 -9.59 0.39
CA TRP A 45 -9.72 -9.66 -0.68
C TRP A 45 -10.09 -8.77 -1.87
N PHE A 46 -11.31 -8.87 -2.38
CA PHE A 46 -11.78 -8.05 -3.50
C PHE A 46 -11.93 -6.58 -3.12
N GLY A 47 -12.37 -6.29 -1.89
CA GLY A 47 -12.46 -4.92 -1.37
C GLY A 47 -11.09 -4.25 -1.32
N LEU A 48 -10.08 -4.92 -0.74
CA LEU A 48 -8.72 -4.42 -0.69
C LEU A 48 -8.10 -4.25 -2.07
N ASN A 49 -8.27 -5.23 -2.96
CA ASN A 49 -7.79 -5.11 -4.35
C ASN A 49 -8.40 -3.91 -5.04
N ARG A 50 -9.72 -3.73 -4.96
CA ARG A 50 -10.41 -2.61 -5.63
C ARG A 50 -9.99 -1.25 -5.09
N LEU A 51 -9.71 -1.16 -3.79
CA LEU A 51 -9.20 0.07 -3.17
C LEU A 51 -7.77 0.39 -3.64
N LEU A 52 -6.94 -0.63 -3.86
CA LEU A 52 -5.53 -0.48 -4.23
C LEU A 52 -5.31 -0.48 -5.76
N GLU A 53 -6.28 -0.93 -6.54
CA GLU A 53 -6.26 -0.98 -8.02
C GLU A 53 -5.83 0.36 -8.67
N PRO A 54 -6.31 1.54 -8.22
CA PRO A 54 -5.89 2.82 -8.79
C PRO A 54 -4.40 3.10 -8.62
N VAL A 55 -3.78 2.55 -7.58
CA VAL A 55 -2.35 2.69 -7.28
C VAL A 55 -1.55 1.58 -7.96
N TYR A 56 -2.00 0.34 -7.86
CA TYR A 56 -1.29 -0.83 -8.40
C TYR A 56 -1.39 -0.94 -9.91
N GLY A 57 -2.52 -0.59 -10.52
CA GLY A 57 -2.75 -0.67 -11.95
C GLY A 57 -1.70 0.09 -12.78
N PRO A 58 -1.44 1.38 -12.50
CA PRO A 58 -0.37 2.12 -13.16
C PRO A 58 1.01 1.50 -12.95
N ILE A 59 1.31 1.02 -11.74
CA ILE A 59 2.60 0.40 -11.42
C ILE A 59 2.79 -0.90 -12.22
N ARG A 60 1.76 -1.76 -12.31
CA ARG A 60 1.79 -2.99 -13.11
C ARG A 60 2.06 -2.73 -14.60
N ARG A 61 1.60 -1.59 -15.14
CA ARG A 61 1.83 -1.22 -16.56
C ARG A 61 3.29 -0.84 -16.84
N ILE A 62 4.01 -0.38 -15.82
CA ILE A 62 5.42 0.02 -15.94
C ILE A 62 6.33 -1.18 -15.70
N LEU A 63 5.89 -2.13 -14.87
CA LEU A 63 6.67 -3.33 -14.57
C LEU A 63 6.75 -4.27 -15.78
N PRO A 64 7.94 -4.86 -16.03
CA PRO A 64 8.06 -5.92 -17.03
C PRO A 64 7.21 -7.13 -16.62
N ASN A 65 6.78 -7.94 -17.59
CA ASN A 65 5.92 -9.11 -17.34
C ASN A 65 6.59 -10.11 -16.37
N THR A 66 6.22 -10.03 -15.09
CA THR A 66 6.76 -10.84 -14.00
C THR A 66 6.01 -12.16 -13.89
N ALA A 67 6.13 -13.05 -14.88
CA ALA A 67 5.80 -14.48 -14.85
C ALA A 67 4.73 -14.97 -13.82
N GLY A 68 3.59 -14.29 -13.71
CA GLY A 68 2.49 -14.64 -12.79
C GLY A 68 2.60 -14.14 -11.34
N LEU A 69 3.68 -13.47 -10.94
CA LEU A 69 3.85 -12.87 -9.62
C LEU A 69 3.60 -11.35 -9.68
N ASP A 70 2.63 -10.87 -8.90
CA ASP A 70 2.32 -9.44 -8.84
C ASP A 70 3.31 -8.70 -7.94
N LEU A 71 4.29 -8.01 -8.56
CA LEU A 71 5.27 -7.19 -7.87
C LEU A 71 4.77 -5.77 -7.56
N ALA A 72 3.61 -5.36 -8.08
CA ALA A 72 3.12 -4.00 -7.89
C ALA A 72 2.91 -3.60 -6.42
N PRO A 73 2.39 -4.48 -5.53
CA PRO A 73 2.28 -4.14 -4.10
C PRO A 73 3.62 -3.81 -3.47
N LEU A 74 4.69 -4.54 -3.81
CA LEU A 74 6.03 -4.31 -3.28
C LEU A 74 6.60 -2.97 -3.76
N VAL A 75 6.46 -2.68 -5.06
CA VAL A 75 6.95 -1.42 -5.65
C VAL A 75 6.18 -0.22 -5.08
N ALA A 76 4.86 -0.32 -4.99
CA ALA A 76 4.04 0.69 -4.33
C ALA A 76 4.48 0.93 -2.88
N PHE A 77 4.86 -0.13 -2.17
CA PHE A 77 5.27 -0.05 -0.76
C PHE A 77 6.61 0.68 -0.61
N ILE A 78 7.54 0.43 -1.53
CA ILE A 78 8.81 1.15 -1.60
C ILE A 78 8.56 2.64 -1.86
N ILE A 79 7.71 2.97 -2.83
CA ILE A 79 7.34 4.37 -3.13
C ILE A 79 6.75 5.05 -1.89
N LEU A 80 5.87 4.36 -1.16
CA LEU A 80 5.28 4.88 0.06
C LEU A 80 6.33 5.17 1.15
N ILE A 81 7.29 4.26 1.35
CA ILE A 81 8.39 4.47 2.31
C ILE A 81 9.23 5.68 1.91
N VAL A 82 9.53 5.83 0.61
CA VAL A 82 10.27 6.98 0.11
C VAL A 82 9.50 8.27 0.37
N LEU A 83 8.18 8.29 0.15
CA LEU A 83 7.33 9.45 0.44
C LEU A 83 7.33 9.81 1.93
N GLN A 84 7.20 8.82 2.82
CA GLN A 84 7.28 9.05 4.27
C GLN A 84 8.63 9.64 4.67
N ARG A 85 9.74 9.06 4.20
CA ARG A 85 11.09 9.55 4.51
C ARG A 85 11.33 10.94 3.94
N ALA A 86 10.88 11.20 2.72
CA ALA A 86 10.99 12.52 2.10
C ALA A 86 10.24 13.57 2.94
N LEU A 87 9.02 13.26 3.39
CA LEU A 87 8.24 14.16 4.24
C LEU A 87 8.92 14.40 5.59
N GLN A 88 9.44 13.35 6.23
CA GLN A 88 10.17 13.44 7.50
C GLN A 88 11.46 14.26 7.39
N ASN A 89 12.26 14.04 6.33
CA ASN A 89 13.50 14.78 6.12
C ASN A 89 13.24 16.28 5.87
N ASN A 90 12.13 16.62 5.20
CA ASN A 90 11.72 18.00 4.97
C ASN A 90 10.82 18.55 6.09
N ALA A 91 10.68 17.85 7.22
CA ALA A 91 9.81 18.29 8.31
C ALA A 91 10.23 19.67 8.86
N GLY A 92 11.52 20.01 8.79
CA GLY A 92 12.05 21.33 9.15
C GLY A 92 11.33 22.50 8.45
N PHE A 93 10.93 22.34 7.19
CA PHE A 93 10.15 23.34 6.45
C PHE A 93 8.76 23.61 7.08
N PHE A 94 8.15 22.60 7.69
CA PHE A 94 6.83 22.72 8.31
C PHE A 94 6.89 23.30 9.73
N TYR A 95 8.06 23.22 10.37
CA TYR A 95 8.32 23.75 11.71
C TYR A 95 8.93 25.16 11.68
N SER A 96 9.57 25.57 10.58
CA SER A 96 10.25 26.86 10.46
C SER A 96 9.32 28.07 10.23
N TYR A 97 8.00 27.85 10.15
CA TYR A 97 6.96 28.89 10.04
C TYR A 97 5.80 28.64 11.00
#